data_AF-A0AAE0X063-F1
#
_entry.id   AF-A0AAE0X063-F1
#
_cell.length_a   1.000
_cell.length_b   1.000
_cell.length_c   1.000
_cell.angle_alpha   90.00
_cell.angle_beta   90.00
_cell.angle_gamma   90.00
#
_symmetry.space_group_name_H-M   'P 1'
#
loop_
_entity.id
_entity.type
_entity.pdbx_description
1 polymer ?
#
loop_
_entity_poly.entity_id
_entity_poly.type
_entity_poly.pdbx_seq_one_letter_code
_entity_poly.pdbx_strand_id
1 'polypeptide(L)'
;MKGGWRGASTKWQQFGQRNGNQFFTPTLKIFRYAFSNPAILAFLGRSPTDKTNSYANAVANLRTLARAHIPILAGTDAFGTLVLGITIPFGLTLHYELQNLVEVGLSPAAALRAATSLAARHHRLRDRGVLSRRGSARIWCC
;
A
#
# COMPACT_ATOMS: atom_id res chain seq x y z
N MET A 1 19.11 -31.55 -11.22
CA MET A 1 19.13 -31.40 -9.75
C MET A 1 17.81 -30.77 -9.31
N LYS A 2 16.89 -31.55 -8.74
CA LYS A 2 15.59 -31.09 -8.23
C LYS A 2 15.76 -30.67 -6.76
N GLY A 3 15.86 -29.37 -6.50
CA GLY A 3 15.87 -28.80 -5.14
C GLY A 3 14.50 -28.21 -4.82
N GLY A 4 13.65 -28.98 -4.15
CA GLY A 4 12.28 -28.61 -3.83
C GLY A 4 12.16 -27.54 -2.75
N TRP A 5 11.60 -26.38 -3.11
CA TRP A 5 11.08 -25.38 -2.18
C TRP A 5 9.70 -25.80 -1.65
N ARG A 6 9.65 -26.86 -0.82
CA ARG A 6 8.40 -27.37 -0.24
C ARG A 6 8.42 -27.41 1.30
N GLY A 7 8.94 -26.36 1.94
CA GLY A 7 9.01 -26.31 3.42
C GLY A 7 8.79 -24.95 4.08
N ALA A 8 8.72 -23.85 3.33
CA ALA A 8 8.66 -22.51 3.92
C ALA A 8 7.24 -21.99 4.20
N SER A 9 6.19 -22.55 3.57
CA SER A 9 4.85 -21.92 3.55
C SER A 9 4.20 -21.79 4.92
N THR A 10 4.27 -22.82 5.77
CA THR A 10 3.51 -22.84 7.03
C THR A 10 4.11 -21.94 8.12
N LYS A 11 5.45 -21.81 8.14
CA LYS A 11 6.17 -20.99 9.14
C LYS A 11 5.99 -19.49 8.89
N TRP A 12 6.00 -19.04 7.64
CA TRP A 12 5.73 -17.64 7.28
C TRP A 12 4.25 -17.27 7.44
N GLN A 13 3.32 -18.17 7.10
CA GLN A 13 1.89 -17.98 7.33
C GLN A 13 1.55 -17.85 8.83
N GLN A 14 2.19 -18.64 9.70
CA GLN A 14 2.02 -18.51 11.15
C GLN A 14 2.72 -17.27 11.72
N PHE A 15 3.84 -16.81 11.15
CA PHE A 15 4.55 -15.64 11.66
C PHE A 15 3.74 -14.34 11.49
N GLY A 16 3.12 -14.14 10.33
CA GLY A 16 2.27 -12.96 10.06
C GLY A 16 0.98 -12.92 10.89
N GLN A 17 0.47 -14.09 11.32
CA GLN A 17 -0.72 -14.17 12.19
C GLN A 17 -0.42 -14.06 13.69
N ARG A 18 0.80 -14.43 14.13
CA ARG A 18 1.16 -14.45 15.57
C ARG A 18 1.40 -13.08 16.18
N ASN A 19 1.73 -12.07 15.37
CA ASN A 19 1.93 -10.70 15.82
C ASN A 19 0.94 -9.78 15.10
N GLY A 20 -0.26 -9.58 15.65
CA GLY A 20 -1.34 -8.74 15.09
C GLY A 20 -1.01 -7.25 14.87
N ASN A 21 0.27 -6.88 14.83
CA ASN A 21 0.80 -5.54 14.61
C ASN A 21 1.53 -5.40 13.26
N GLN A 22 1.60 -6.45 12.43
CA GLN A 22 2.15 -6.37 11.08
C GLN A 22 1.08 -6.02 10.05
N PHE A 23 1.41 -5.12 9.14
CA PHE A 23 0.58 -4.69 8.02
C PHE A 23 1.47 -4.28 6.85
N PHE A 24 0.89 -4.25 5.66
CA PHE A 24 1.56 -3.79 4.44
C PHE A 24 0.87 -2.54 3.92
N THR A 25 1.63 -1.47 3.72
CA THR A 25 1.13 -0.21 3.17
C THR A 25 1.72 -0.02 1.76
N PRO A 26 1.10 -0.56 0.70
CA PRO A 26 1.51 -0.24 -0.65
C PRO A 26 1.32 1.26 -0.91
N THR A 27 2.19 1.79 -1.75
CA THR A 27 2.13 3.16 -2.27
C THR A 27 2.19 3.07 -3.80
N LEU A 28 1.29 2.30 -4.42
CA LEU A 28 1.35 1.99 -5.85
C LEU A 28 1.37 3.24 -6.74
N LYS A 29 0.69 4.32 -6.33
CA LYS A 29 0.71 5.57 -7.10
C LYS A 29 2.11 6.18 -7.16
N ILE A 30 2.89 6.19 -6.07
CA ILE A 30 4.27 6.72 -6.12
C ILE A 30 5.16 5.84 -7.00
N PHE A 31 5.01 4.50 -6.94
CA PHE A 31 5.76 3.61 -7.82
C PHE A 31 5.41 3.84 -9.29
N ARG A 32 4.13 4.06 -9.61
CA ARG A 32 3.70 4.39 -10.98
C ARG A 32 4.30 5.72 -11.47
N TYR A 33 4.46 6.71 -10.60
CA TYR A 33 5.15 7.96 -10.93
C TYR A 33 6.66 7.78 -11.05
N ALA A 34 7.29 7.13 -10.08
CA ALA A 34 8.73 6.93 -10.05
C ALA A 34 9.21 6.15 -11.28
N PHE A 35 8.54 5.04 -11.62
CA PHE A 35 8.94 4.23 -12.77
C PHE A 35 8.52 4.80 -14.14
N SER A 36 7.70 5.85 -14.18
CA SER A 36 7.33 6.53 -15.44
C SER A 36 8.17 7.79 -15.72
N ASN A 37 8.91 8.30 -14.72
CA ASN A 37 9.71 9.51 -14.87
C ASN A 37 11.21 9.24 -14.58
N PRO A 38 12.10 9.33 -15.58
CA PRO A 38 13.53 9.08 -15.41
C PRO A 38 14.21 10.05 -14.43
N ALA A 39 13.70 11.29 -14.26
CA ALA A 39 14.24 12.25 -13.31
C ALA A 39 13.98 11.83 -11.86
N ILE A 40 12.79 11.27 -11.57
CA ILE A 40 12.45 10.75 -10.24
C ILE A 40 13.24 9.48 -9.94
N LEU A 41 13.37 8.58 -10.92
CA LEU A 41 14.24 7.39 -10.82
C LEU A 41 15.68 7.78 -10.47
N ALA A 42 16.26 8.74 -11.19
CA ALA A 42 17.61 9.24 -10.93
C ALA A 42 17.74 9.87 -9.54
N PHE A 43 16.75 10.66 -9.11
CA PHE A 43 16.70 11.23 -7.76
C PHE A 43 16.70 10.15 -6.66
N LEU A 44 16.03 9.02 -6.89
CA LEU A 44 16.01 7.87 -5.99
C LEU A 44 17.28 7.01 -6.07
N GLY A 45 18.31 7.42 -6.83
CA GLY A 45 19.54 6.66 -7.04
C GLY A 45 19.32 5.37 -7.84
N ARG A 46 18.28 5.32 -8.68
CA ARG A 46 17.88 4.14 -9.45
C ARG A 46 18.14 4.36 -10.94
N SER A 47 18.55 3.28 -11.62
CA SER A 47 18.74 3.28 -13.06
C SER A 47 17.48 2.83 -13.81
N PRO A 48 17.12 3.46 -14.95
CA PRO A 48 16.05 2.97 -15.82
C PRO A 48 16.31 1.55 -16.40
N THR A 49 17.58 1.11 -16.43
CA THR A 49 17.97 -0.22 -16.92
C THR A 49 17.80 -1.34 -15.89
N ASP A 50 17.42 -0.99 -14.66
CA ASP A 50 17.36 -1.89 -13.53
C ASP A 50 16.07 -2.73 -13.55
N LYS A 51 16.10 -3.86 -14.28
CA LYS A 51 14.92 -4.73 -14.52
C LYS A 51 14.37 -5.41 -13.26
N THR A 52 15.12 -5.38 -12.16
CA THR A 52 14.74 -6.07 -10.91
C THR A 52 13.65 -5.34 -10.13
N ASN A 53 13.50 -4.02 -10.32
CA ASN A 53 12.54 -3.19 -9.58
C ASN A 53 11.60 -2.51 -10.56
N SER A 54 10.36 -2.99 -10.63
CA SER A 54 9.34 -2.48 -11.55
C SER A 54 8.00 -2.30 -10.86
N TYR A 55 7.13 -1.48 -11.47
CA TYR A 55 5.73 -1.36 -11.05
C TYR A 55 5.01 -2.72 -11.05
N ALA A 56 5.31 -3.59 -12.02
CA ALA A 56 4.74 -4.93 -12.09
C ALA A 56 5.11 -5.78 -10.86
N ASN A 57 6.34 -5.66 -10.36
CA ASN A 57 6.78 -6.36 -9.15
C ASN A 57 6.04 -5.85 -7.91
N ALA A 58 5.82 -4.53 -7.80
CA ALA A 58 5.03 -3.95 -6.71
C ALA A 58 3.59 -4.49 -6.69
N VAL A 59 2.96 -4.57 -7.87
CA VAL A 59 1.61 -5.15 -8.03
C VAL A 59 1.60 -6.64 -7.70
N ALA A 60 2.60 -7.41 -8.17
CA ALA A 60 2.70 -8.83 -7.88
C ALA A 60 2.88 -9.12 -6.38
N ASN A 61 3.68 -8.30 -5.70
CA ASN A 61 3.87 -8.37 -4.25
C ASN A 61 2.57 -8.08 -3.51
N LEU A 62 1.87 -6.99 -3.85
CA LEU A 62 0.59 -6.66 -3.25
C LEU A 62 -0.43 -7.79 -3.42
N ARG A 63 -0.57 -8.35 -4.62
CA ARG A 63 -1.46 -9.50 -4.88
C ARG A 63 -1.09 -10.73 -4.06
N THR A 64 0.20 -10.96 -3.84
CA THR A 64 0.69 -12.09 -3.04
C THR A 64 0.38 -11.90 -1.56
N LEU A 65 0.63 -10.71 -1.02
CA LEU A 65 0.34 -10.39 0.38
C LEU A 65 -1.17 -10.35 0.66
N ALA A 66 -1.98 -9.84 -0.29
CA ALA A 66 -3.43 -9.87 -0.22
C ALA A 66 -3.97 -11.31 -0.13
N ARG A 67 -3.46 -12.21 -0.99
CA ARG A 67 -3.81 -13.65 -0.97
C ARG A 67 -3.33 -14.36 0.29
N ALA A 68 -2.27 -13.88 0.93
CA ALA A 68 -1.79 -14.38 2.21
C ALA A 68 -2.58 -13.83 3.41
N HIS A 69 -3.63 -13.04 3.18
CA HIS A 69 -4.45 -12.40 4.22
C HIS A 69 -3.66 -11.47 5.15
N ILE A 70 -2.56 -10.89 4.67
CA ILE A 70 -1.83 -9.87 5.40
C ILE A 70 -2.65 -8.57 5.35
N PRO A 71 -2.88 -7.87 6.49
CA PRO A 71 -3.61 -6.61 6.50
C PRO A 71 -2.95 -5.59 5.58
N ILE A 72 -3.75 -5.01 4.67
CA ILE A 72 -3.32 -3.96 3.75
C ILE A 72 -3.89 -2.62 4.24
N LEU A 73 -3.03 -1.61 4.33
CA LEU A 73 -3.39 -0.22 4.60
C LEU A 73 -3.17 0.64 3.35
N ALA A 74 -3.99 1.66 3.13
CA ALA A 74 -3.75 2.61 2.05
C ALA A 74 -2.72 3.67 2.48
N GLY A 75 -1.74 3.97 1.63
CA GLY A 75 -0.76 5.03 1.85
C GLY A 75 -0.29 5.65 0.54
N THR A 76 0.18 6.89 0.58
CA THR A 76 0.47 7.67 -0.65
C THR A 76 1.93 8.06 -0.81
N ASP A 77 2.67 8.17 0.29
CA ASP A 77 4.01 8.76 0.32
C ASP A 77 4.06 10.17 -0.32
N ALA A 78 2.95 10.91 -0.18
CA ALA A 78 2.83 12.25 -0.74
C ALA A 78 3.67 13.25 0.07
N PHE A 79 4.37 14.14 -0.64
CA PHE A 79 5.25 15.16 -0.05
C PHE A 79 5.01 16.58 -0.63
N GLY A 80 3.97 16.78 -1.44
CA GLY A 80 3.74 18.07 -2.09
C GLY A 80 4.73 18.30 -3.23
N THR A 81 5.36 19.47 -3.29
CA THR A 81 6.32 19.83 -4.35
C THR A 81 7.75 19.87 -3.80
N LEU A 82 8.65 19.11 -4.42
CA LEU A 82 10.10 19.16 -4.16
C LEU A 82 10.77 20.26 -5.01
N VAL A 83 11.97 20.67 -4.57
CA VAL A 83 12.81 21.71 -5.21
C VAL A 83 13.10 21.41 -6.70
N LEU A 84 13.05 20.14 -7.11
CA LEU A 84 13.27 19.69 -8.49
C LEU A 84 12.00 19.70 -9.36
N GLY A 85 10.92 20.37 -8.95
CA GLY A 85 9.66 20.43 -9.70
C GLY A 85 8.86 19.12 -9.70
N ILE A 86 9.24 18.16 -8.85
CA ILE A 86 8.52 16.89 -8.68
C ILE A 86 7.37 17.13 -7.69
N THR A 87 6.13 16.93 -8.13
CA THR A 87 4.94 17.13 -7.30
C THR A 87 4.14 15.85 -7.11
N ILE A 88 3.91 15.48 -5.84
CA ILE A 88 3.02 14.40 -5.41
C ILE A 88 1.98 15.00 -4.46
N PRO A 89 0.76 15.32 -4.95
CA PRO A 89 -0.20 16.12 -4.19
C PRO A 89 -0.79 15.35 -3.01
N PHE A 90 -0.96 16.06 -1.89
CA PHE A 90 -1.67 15.53 -0.72
C PHE A 90 -3.16 15.33 -1.04
N GLY A 91 -3.78 14.34 -0.41
CA GLY A 91 -5.20 14.04 -0.59
C GLY A 91 -5.50 13.33 -1.91
N LEU A 92 -5.29 13.97 -3.06
CA LEU A 92 -5.62 13.42 -4.38
C LEU A 92 -4.98 12.04 -4.63
N THR A 93 -3.74 11.87 -4.19
CA THR A 93 -3.01 10.60 -4.30
C THR A 93 -3.66 9.45 -3.56
N LEU A 94 -4.44 9.71 -2.50
CA LEU A 94 -5.16 8.68 -1.76
C LEU A 94 -6.28 8.07 -2.61
N HIS A 95 -6.98 8.89 -3.40
CA HIS A 95 -8.02 8.38 -4.31
C HIS A 95 -7.42 7.46 -5.37
N TYR A 96 -6.28 7.86 -5.95
CA TYR A 96 -5.57 7.01 -6.90
C TYR A 96 -5.07 5.73 -6.26
N GLU A 97 -4.63 5.77 -5.00
CA GLU A 97 -4.24 4.55 -4.29
C GLU A 97 -5.44 3.64 -4.06
N LEU A 98 -6.58 4.16 -3.64
CA LEU A 98 -7.82 3.38 -3.52
C LEU A 98 -8.23 2.74 -4.85
N GLN A 99 -8.12 3.48 -5.96
CA GLN A 99 -8.36 2.94 -7.30
C GLN A 99 -7.38 1.81 -7.62
N ASN A 100 -6.07 2.00 -7.38
CA ASN A 100 -5.07 0.97 -7.61
C ASN A 100 -5.35 -0.30 -6.80
N LEU A 101 -5.74 -0.15 -5.52
CA LEU A 101 -6.11 -1.27 -4.65
C LEU A 101 -7.27 -2.08 -5.23
N VAL A 102 -8.28 -1.42 -5.77
CA VAL A 102 -9.40 -2.08 -6.45
C VAL A 102 -8.95 -2.77 -7.73
N GLU A 103 -8.16 -2.10 -8.57
CA GLU A 103 -7.64 -2.65 -9.84
C GLU A 103 -6.78 -3.91 -9.63
N VAL A 104 -6.07 -4.03 -8.51
CA VAL A 104 -5.28 -5.24 -8.21
C VAL A 104 -6.10 -6.41 -7.66
N GLY A 105 -7.38 -6.18 -7.31
CA GLY A 105 -8.33 -7.22 -6.92
C GLY A 105 -8.94 -7.08 -5.52
N LEU A 106 -8.74 -5.97 -4.81
CA LEU A 106 -9.50 -5.73 -3.57
C LEU A 106 -10.93 -5.30 -3.90
N SER A 107 -11.89 -5.71 -3.08
CA SER A 107 -13.24 -5.14 -3.18
C SER A 107 -13.23 -3.66 -2.77
N PRO A 108 -14.15 -2.82 -3.31
CA PRO A 108 -14.26 -1.42 -2.90
C PRO A 108 -14.37 -1.25 -1.37
N ALA A 109 -15.13 -2.12 -0.71
CA ALA A 109 -15.25 -2.12 0.75
C ALA A 109 -13.94 -2.47 1.46
N ALA A 110 -13.12 -3.37 0.92
CA ALA A 110 -11.81 -3.69 1.47
C ALA A 110 -10.83 -2.51 1.31
N ALA A 111 -10.83 -1.84 0.15
CA ALA A 111 -10.03 -0.63 -0.08
C ALA A 111 -10.44 0.49 0.89
N LEU A 112 -11.75 0.72 1.09
CA LEU A 112 -12.24 1.69 2.08
C LEU A 112 -11.81 1.35 3.50
N ARG A 113 -11.87 0.07 3.90
CA ARG A 113 -11.38 -0.35 5.23
C ARG A 113 -9.88 -0.13 5.38
N ALA A 114 -9.08 -0.34 4.33
CA ALA A 114 -7.64 -0.11 4.32
C ALA A 114 -7.28 1.36 4.60
N ALA A 115 -8.10 2.31 4.14
CA ALA A 115 -7.92 3.74 4.40
C ALA A 115 -8.59 4.25 5.69
N THR A 116 -9.41 3.44 6.37
CA THR A 116 -10.21 3.86 7.53
C THR A 116 -9.97 2.98 8.75
N SER A 117 -10.85 2.00 8.98
CA SER A 117 -10.88 1.18 10.19
C SER A 117 -9.63 0.34 10.42
N LEU A 118 -9.00 -0.18 9.35
CA LEU A 118 -7.76 -0.93 9.49
C LEU A 118 -6.60 -0.01 9.85
N ALA A 119 -6.50 1.15 9.18
CA ALA A 119 -5.47 2.14 9.51
C ALA A 119 -5.61 2.63 10.96
N ALA A 120 -6.84 2.96 11.38
CA ALA A 120 -7.11 3.37 12.77
C ALA A 120 -6.73 2.27 13.77
N ARG A 121 -7.07 1.00 13.49
CA ARG A 121 -6.71 -0.15 14.34
C ARG A 121 -5.19 -0.31 14.48
N HIS A 122 -4.48 -0.36 13.35
CA HIS A 122 -3.03 -0.60 13.34
C HIS A 122 -2.22 0.58 13.89
N HIS A 123 -2.73 1.80 13.76
CA HIS A 123 -2.15 3.00 14.40
C HIS A 123 -2.71 3.31 15.80
N ARG A 124 -3.54 2.42 16.36
CA ARG A 124 -4.11 2.53 17.72
C ARG A 124 -4.94 3.80 17.95
N LEU A 125 -5.60 4.30 16.90
CA LEU A 125 -6.49 5.45 16.95
C LEU A 125 -7.91 4.98 17.28
N ARG A 126 -8.35 5.24 18.52
CA ARG A 126 -9.64 4.72 19.04
C ARG A 126 -10.84 5.62 18.74
N ASP A 127 -10.59 6.84 18.29
CA ASP A 127 -11.55 7.93 18.16
C ASP A 127 -12.03 8.15 16.70
N ARG A 128 -11.49 7.40 15.73
CA ARG A 128 -11.72 7.60 14.28
C ARG A 128 -11.64 6.29 13.48
N GLY A 129 -11.98 6.36 12.20
CA GLY A 129 -11.88 5.24 11.26
C GLY A 129 -13.12 4.34 11.19
N VAL A 130 -14.13 4.56 12.03
CA VAL A 130 -15.41 3.87 11.97
C VAL A 130 -16.54 4.88 12.15
N LEU A 131 -17.59 4.75 11.35
CA LEU A 131 -18.83 5.49 11.57
C LEU A 131 -19.57 4.84 12.74
N SER A 132 -19.61 5.52 13.89
CA SER A 132 -20.33 5.05 15.08
C SER A 132 -20.89 6.23 15.86
N ARG A 133 -21.94 5.98 16.66
CA ARG A 133 -22.62 7.02 17.46
C ARG A 133 -21.73 7.66 18.54
N ARG A 134 -20.60 7.05 18.89
CA ARG A 134 -19.71 7.49 19.99
C ARG A 134 -18.33 7.96 19.51
N GLY A 135 -18.04 7.92 18.20
CA GLY A 135 -16.75 8.33 17.64
C GLY A 135 -16.78 9.75 17.09
N SER A 136 -15.60 10.35 16.91
CA SER A 136 -15.46 11.63 16.20
C SER A 136 -15.89 11.43 14.75
N ALA A 137 -17.06 11.95 14.35
CA ALA A 137 -17.57 11.79 13.00
C ALA A 137 -16.75 12.64 12.01
N ARG A 138 -15.72 12.04 11.41
CA ARG A 138 -15.00 12.59 10.27
C ARG A 138 -15.46 11.84 9.02
N ILE A 139 -16.53 12.35 8.43
CA ILE A 139 -17.11 11.82 7.19
C ILE A 139 -16.44 12.53 6.02
N TRP A 140 -16.11 11.77 5.00
CA TRP A 140 -15.60 12.29 3.75
C TRP A 140 -16.52 11.83 2.62
N CYS A 141 -17.06 12.79 1.88
CA CYS A 141 -17.81 12.58 0.66
C CYS A 141 -17.00 13.27 -0.45
N CYS A 142 -16.63 12.52 -1.48
CA CYS A 142 -15.96 13.06 -2.66
C CYS A 142 -16.98 13.54 -3.69
#